data_AF-H2XPT6-F1
#
_entry.id   AF-H2XPT6-F1
#
_cell.length_a   1.000
_cell.length_b   1.000
_cell.length_c   1.000
_cell.angle_alpha   90.00
_cell.angle_beta   90.00
_cell.angle_gamma   90.00
#
_symmetry.space_group_name_H-M   'P 1'
#
loop_
_entity.id
_entity.type
_entity.pdbx_description
1 polymer ?
#
loop_
_entity_poly.entity_id
_entity_poly.type
_entity_poly.pdbx_seq_one_letter_code
_entity_poly.pdbx_strand_id
1 'polypeptide(L)'
;MSNPTLPQGKTTAISNIVNIHNSNVGNLTVPAKDAEPKPKQSVSSFKNSTRNFTVTQQYVDVKESVVRKEKVILHCHGFPGTGKSEIMRKLAEEFPYESNHELYIKWHIEFEDEGHDAQAQLQELVKSLFHSNLITEDAKQRVISDLQRNCAGSLAELLRETKISVLIIFEDVPLKTPKLLSDLLRSVDKIQENNVPFHVYMATRYQTVLENVESKKISSYRS
;
A
#
# COMPACT_ATOMS: atom_id res chain seq x y z
N MET A 1 -60.59 -10.97 -35.39
CA MET A 1 -59.34 -10.18 -35.47
C MET A 1 -58.35 -10.79 -34.51
N SER A 2 -57.23 -11.27 -35.04
CA SER A 2 -56.18 -11.94 -34.29
C SER A 2 -55.44 -10.95 -33.39
N ASN A 3 -55.05 -11.40 -32.19
CA ASN A 3 -53.70 -11.13 -31.73
C ASN A 3 -53.24 -12.18 -30.69
N PRO A 4 -51.99 -12.68 -30.81
CA PRO A 4 -51.32 -13.48 -29.79
C PRO A 4 -50.41 -12.61 -28.90
N THR A 5 -49.86 -13.20 -27.82
CA THR A 5 -48.42 -13.34 -27.48
C THR A 5 -48.15 -13.26 -25.95
N LEU A 6 -47.44 -14.28 -25.43
CA LEU A 6 -46.80 -14.46 -24.10
C LEU A 6 -45.44 -13.69 -24.03
N PRO A 7 -44.55 -13.84 -23.01
CA PRO A 7 -44.66 -13.87 -21.53
C PRO A 7 -43.59 -12.99 -20.82
N GLN A 8 -43.69 -12.76 -19.49
CA GLN A 8 -42.51 -12.59 -18.61
C GLN A 8 -42.80 -13.01 -17.15
N GLY A 9 -41.89 -13.82 -16.58
CA GLY A 9 -41.35 -13.56 -15.24
C GLY A 9 -41.85 -14.37 -14.03
N LYS A 10 -40.87 -14.94 -13.33
CA LYS A 10 -40.64 -14.90 -11.86
C LYS A 10 -41.13 -16.04 -10.94
N THR A 11 -40.10 -16.61 -10.29
CA THR A 11 -39.94 -16.82 -8.83
C THR A 11 -40.79 -17.88 -8.15
N THR A 12 -40.16 -19.01 -7.85
CA THR A 12 -40.64 -19.98 -6.86
C THR A 12 -40.35 -19.45 -5.44
N ALA A 13 -41.38 -18.92 -4.78
CA ALA A 13 -41.39 -18.75 -3.33
C ALA A 13 -42.00 -20.03 -2.72
N ILE A 14 -41.29 -20.69 -1.82
CA ILE A 14 -41.88 -21.76 -0.99
C ILE A 14 -42.23 -21.13 0.35
N SER A 15 -43.52 -20.84 0.56
CA SER A 15 -44.07 -20.44 1.84
C SER A 15 -44.53 -21.69 2.60
N ASN A 16 -43.89 -22.00 3.72
CA ASN A 16 -44.46 -22.94 4.67
C ASN A 16 -45.41 -22.15 5.59
N ILE A 17 -46.70 -22.16 5.25
CA ILE A 17 -47.77 -21.61 6.07
C ILE A 17 -48.23 -22.72 7.03
N VAL A 18 -48.04 -22.52 8.33
CA VAL A 18 -48.77 -23.26 9.36
C VAL A 18 -49.89 -22.37 9.87
N ASN A 19 -51.13 -22.75 9.56
CA ASN A 19 -52.33 -22.04 10.01
C ASN A 19 -52.65 -22.43 11.45
N ILE A 20 -52.64 -21.47 12.37
CA ILE A 20 -53.23 -21.59 13.70
C ILE A 20 -54.16 -20.39 13.89
N HIS A 21 -55.41 -20.69 14.27
CA HIS A 21 -56.55 -19.78 14.38
C HIS A 21 -56.27 -18.47 15.17
N ASN A 22 -56.74 -17.35 14.61
CA ASN A 22 -57.12 -16.09 15.27
C ASN A 22 -56.10 -15.33 16.13
N SER A 23 -54.92 -15.00 15.58
CA SER A 23 -54.16 -13.81 16.04
C SER A 23 -53.22 -13.31 14.93
N ASN A 24 -53.42 -12.08 14.46
CA ASN A 24 -52.40 -11.38 13.67
C ASN A 24 -51.26 -10.97 14.60
N VAL A 25 -50.31 -11.87 14.83
CA VAL A 25 -49.00 -11.49 15.37
C VAL A 25 -48.13 -11.14 14.17
N GLY A 26 -47.97 -9.85 13.92
CA GLY A 26 -47.00 -9.38 12.95
C GLY A 26 -45.61 -9.86 13.35
N ASN A 27 -44.97 -10.65 12.49
CA ASN A 27 -43.55 -10.94 12.66
C ASN A 27 -42.78 -9.64 12.42
N LEU A 28 -42.19 -9.09 13.49
CA LEU A 28 -41.10 -8.15 13.37
C LEU A 28 -39.94 -8.89 12.69
N THR A 29 -39.73 -8.64 11.41
CA THR A 29 -38.47 -8.99 10.76
C THR A 29 -37.41 -8.08 11.35
N VAL A 30 -36.68 -8.59 12.34
CA VAL A 30 -35.47 -7.94 12.84
C VAL A 30 -34.51 -7.84 11.65
N PRO A 31 -33.96 -6.65 11.31
CA PRO A 31 -32.97 -6.55 10.26
C PRO A 31 -31.83 -7.54 10.55
N ALA A 32 -31.37 -8.21 9.49
CA ALA A 32 -30.24 -9.13 9.57
C ALA A 32 -29.11 -8.45 10.36
N LYS A 33 -28.59 -9.14 11.38
CA LYS A 33 -27.43 -8.68 12.14
C LYS A 33 -26.41 -8.12 11.16
N ASP A 34 -26.10 -6.84 11.28
CA ASP A 34 -25.00 -6.21 10.56
C ASP A 34 -23.79 -7.15 10.68
N ALA A 35 -23.30 -7.64 9.55
CA ALA A 35 -22.11 -8.48 9.55
C ALA A 35 -21.01 -7.69 10.25
N GLU A 36 -20.48 -8.23 11.35
CA GLU A 36 -19.44 -7.55 12.11
C GLU A 36 -18.32 -7.12 11.15
N PRO A 37 -17.87 -5.86 11.20
CA PRO A 37 -16.85 -5.38 10.28
C PRO A 37 -15.61 -6.24 10.46
N LYS A 38 -15.12 -6.80 9.34
CA LYS A 38 -13.90 -7.62 9.34
C LYS A 38 -12.76 -6.82 10.02
N PRO A 39 -11.95 -7.46 10.87
CA PRO A 39 -10.87 -6.76 11.55
C PRO A 39 -9.85 -6.22 10.54
N LYS A 40 -9.22 -5.10 10.89
CA LYS A 40 -8.12 -4.51 10.13
C LYS A 40 -6.90 -5.43 10.17
N GLN A 41 -6.16 -5.50 9.07
CA GLN A 41 -4.96 -6.33 8.96
C GLN A 41 -3.81 -5.55 8.34
N SER A 42 -2.58 -5.89 8.73
CA SER A 42 -1.38 -5.35 8.10
C SER A 42 -1.29 -5.78 6.64
N VAL A 43 -0.75 -4.90 5.79
CA VAL A 43 -0.53 -5.18 4.37
C VAL A 43 0.96 -5.34 4.13
N SER A 44 1.36 -6.47 3.54
CA SER A 44 2.76 -6.71 3.18
C SER A 44 2.88 -7.42 1.84
N SER A 45 3.62 -6.85 0.88
CA SER A 45 4.11 -7.58 -0.30
C SER A 45 5.55 -8.07 -0.16
N PHE A 46 6.21 -7.74 0.96
CA PHE A 46 7.60 -8.07 1.21
C PHE A 46 7.78 -9.58 1.46
N LYS A 47 8.43 -10.28 0.51
CA LYS A 47 8.54 -11.75 0.51
C LYS A 47 9.89 -12.30 1.01
N ASN A 48 10.92 -11.47 1.13
CA ASN A 48 12.30 -11.96 1.25
C ASN A 48 12.87 -11.82 2.66
N SER A 49 13.05 -12.97 3.32
CA SER A 49 13.89 -13.08 4.51
C SER A 49 15.37 -13.17 4.11
N THR A 50 16.17 -12.22 4.56
CA THR A 50 17.64 -12.17 4.42
C THR A 50 18.31 -13.12 5.42
N ARG A 51 18.09 -14.44 5.26
CA ARG A 51 18.54 -15.46 6.24
C ARG A 51 20.04 -15.48 6.53
N ASN A 52 20.87 -14.97 5.62
CA ASN A 52 22.34 -14.98 5.73
C ASN A 52 22.96 -13.57 5.71
N PHE A 53 22.23 -12.55 6.13
CA PHE A 53 22.76 -11.18 6.15
C PHE A 53 23.88 -11.03 7.18
N THR A 54 25.06 -10.59 6.73
CA THR A 54 26.16 -10.23 7.63
C THR A 54 26.05 -8.76 7.97
N VAL A 55 25.94 -8.44 9.26
CA VAL A 55 25.92 -7.06 9.74
C VAL A 55 27.26 -6.39 9.44
N THR A 56 27.24 -5.39 8.57
CA THR A 56 28.40 -4.55 8.22
C THR A 56 28.30 -3.20 8.92
N GLN A 57 29.43 -2.48 9.03
CA GLN A 57 29.41 -1.10 9.55
C GLN A 57 28.51 -0.20 8.71
N GLN A 58 28.51 -0.37 7.39
CA GLN A 58 27.63 0.38 6.49
C GLN A 58 26.15 0.16 6.82
N TYR A 59 25.74 -1.07 7.13
CA TYR A 59 24.37 -1.34 7.57
C TYR A 59 24.05 -0.63 8.89
N VAL A 60 24.98 -0.64 9.85
CA VAL A 60 24.81 0.06 11.15
C VAL A 60 24.60 1.55 10.91
N ASP A 61 25.44 2.18 10.08
CA ASP A 61 25.37 3.60 9.77
C ASP A 61 24.04 3.97 9.09
N VAL A 62 23.60 3.16 8.12
CA VAL A 62 22.31 3.38 7.44
C VAL A 62 21.16 3.16 8.42
N LYS A 63 21.21 2.14 9.26
CA LYS A 63 20.19 1.85 10.28
C LYS A 63 20.01 3.02 11.24
N GLU A 64 21.09 3.55 11.80
CA GLU A 64 21.04 4.71 12.68
C GLU A 64 20.43 5.95 12.00
N SER A 65 20.64 6.10 10.69
CA SER A 65 20.09 7.21 9.93
C SER A 65 18.58 7.13 9.67
N VAL A 66 17.96 5.96 9.83
CA VAL A 66 16.52 5.74 9.54
C VAL A 66 15.71 5.37 10.77
N VAL A 67 16.33 4.73 11.75
CA VAL A 67 15.68 4.32 13.00
C VAL A 67 15.24 5.56 13.78
N ARG A 68 14.01 5.53 14.31
CA ARG A 68 13.35 6.63 15.07
C ARG A 68 13.06 7.92 14.28
N LYS A 69 13.22 7.92 12.96
CA LYS A 69 12.70 9.00 12.14
C LYS A 69 11.25 8.74 11.79
N GLU A 70 10.41 9.77 11.85
CA GLU A 70 9.01 9.68 11.43
C GLU A 70 8.88 9.68 9.92
N LYS A 71 9.78 10.35 9.21
CA LYS A 71 9.75 10.41 7.75
C LYS A 71 11.14 10.22 7.18
N VAL A 72 11.26 9.28 6.25
CA VAL A 72 12.54 8.93 5.62
C VAL A 72 12.33 8.73 4.13
N ILE A 73 13.16 9.39 3.32
CA ILE A 73 13.43 8.96 1.94
C ILE A 73 14.89 8.52 1.93
N LEU A 74 15.12 7.21 1.86
CA LEU A 74 16.44 6.60 1.81
C LEU A 74 16.76 6.24 0.37
N HIS A 75 17.94 6.64 -0.08
CA HIS A 75 18.44 6.30 -1.40
C HIS A 75 19.79 5.62 -1.30
N CYS A 76 19.81 4.34 -1.64
CA CYS A 76 21.00 3.52 -1.72
C CYS A 76 21.38 3.35 -3.20
N HIS A 77 22.53 3.88 -3.59
CA HIS A 77 23.03 3.76 -4.97
C HIS A 77 24.43 3.16 -5.02
N GLY A 78 24.77 2.46 -6.11
CA GLY A 78 26.05 1.79 -6.27
C GLY A 78 26.02 0.65 -7.27
N PHE A 79 27.18 0.06 -7.57
CA PHE A 79 27.30 -0.98 -8.59
C PHE A 79 26.46 -2.24 -8.26
N PRO A 80 26.05 -3.04 -9.26
CA PRO A 80 25.44 -4.35 -9.01
C PRO A 80 26.30 -5.20 -8.08
N GLY A 81 25.67 -5.97 -7.18
CA GLY A 81 26.37 -6.86 -6.25
C GLY A 81 26.94 -6.20 -4.98
N THR A 82 26.76 -4.89 -4.77
CA THR A 82 27.25 -4.21 -3.55
C THR A 82 26.36 -4.37 -2.31
N GLY A 83 25.31 -5.19 -2.36
CA GLY A 83 24.46 -5.46 -1.18
C GLY A 83 23.40 -4.40 -0.85
N LYS A 84 23.17 -3.38 -1.70
CA LYS A 84 22.14 -2.33 -1.49
C LYS A 84 20.75 -2.87 -1.18
N SER A 85 20.26 -3.78 -2.02
CA SER A 85 18.95 -4.41 -1.85
C SER A 85 18.91 -5.24 -0.58
N GLU A 86 20.00 -5.93 -0.23
CA GLU A 86 20.09 -6.71 1.01
C GLU A 86 20.02 -5.82 2.27
N ILE A 87 20.72 -4.68 2.28
CA ILE A 87 20.64 -3.70 3.37
C ILE A 87 19.21 -3.19 3.54
N MET A 88 18.55 -2.76 2.45
CA MET A 88 17.17 -2.24 2.56
C MET A 88 16.17 -3.31 2.94
N ARG A 89 16.31 -4.53 2.41
CA ARG A 89 15.49 -5.68 2.80
C ARG A 89 15.68 -5.99 4.29
N LYS A 90 16.91 -5.93 4.81
CA LYS A 90 17.18 -6.11 6.23
C LYS A 90 16.55 -5.01 7.10
N LEU A 91 16.65 -3.76 6.67
CA LEU A 91 15.98 -2.63 7.34
C LEU A 91 14.45 -2.78 7.31
N ALA A 92 13.90 -3.31 6.23
CA ALA A 92 12.47 -3.53 6.06
C ALA A 92 11.92 -4.65 6.93
N GLU A 93 12.69 -5.70 7.22
CA GLU A 93 12.31 -6.75 8.18
C GLU A 93 12.01 -6.16 9.55
N GLU A 94 12.87 -5.25 10.01
CA GLU A 94 12.80 -4.65 11.35
C GLU A 94 11.82 -3.48 11.46
N PHE A 95 11.31 -2.97 10.35
CA PHE A 95 10.27 -1.96 10.36
C PHE A 95 8.91 -2.56 10.80
N PRO A 96 8.00 -1.83 11.46
CA PRO A 96 8.29 -0.63 12.24
C PRO A 96 9.21 -0.98 13.40
N TYR A 97 10.22 -0.14 13.66
CA TYR A 97 11.28 -0.40 14.64
C TYR A 97 10.80 -0.40 16.09
N GLU A 98 9.54 -0.04 16.34
CA GLU A 98 8.90 -0.01 17.64
C GLU A 98 7.83 -1.12 17.74
N SER A 99 7.85 -1.86 18.84
CA SER A 99 6.99 -3.02 19.10
C SER A 99 5.50 -2.70 19.28
N ASN A 100 5.14 -1.42 19.37
CA ASN A 100 3.78 -0.98 19.73
C ASN A 100 2.85 -0.78 18.53
N HIS A 101 3.34 -0.98 17.30
CA HIS A 101 2.52 -0.84 16.10
C HIS A 101 1.88 -2.17 15.71
N GLU A 102 0.61 -2.36 16.08
CA GLU A 102 -0.17 -3.58 15.75
C GLU A 102 -0.45 -3.70 14.24
N LEU A 103 -0.48 -2.58 13.51
CA LEU A 103 -0.73 -2.53 12.07
C LEU A 103 0.44 -1.84 11.34
N TYR A 104 0.74 -2.34 10.15
CA TYR A 104 1.74 -1.75 9.26
C TYR A 104 1.38 -1.95 7.78
N ILE A 105 1.98 -1.11 6.94
CA ILE A 105 1.93 -1.22 5.47
C ILE A 105 3.38 -1.34 4.99
N LYS A 106 3.75 -2.49 4.41
CA LYS A 106 5.06 -2.73 3.78
C LYS A 106 4.86 -3.12 2.33
N TRP A 107 5.24 -2.26 1.40
CA TRP A 107 5.07 -2.54 -0.02
C TRP A 107 6.40 -2.50 -0.75
N HIS A 108 6.75 -3.60 -1.40
CA HIS A 108 7.95 -3.75 -2.21
C HIS A 108 7.59 -3.76 -3.70
N ILE A 109 8.32 -2.96 -4.45
CA ILE A 109 8.24 -2.81 -5.90
C ILE A 109 9.63 -2.99 -6.48
N GLU A 110 9.80 -4.00 -7.31
CA GLU A 110 11.02 -4.25 -8.08
C GLU A 110 10.78 -3.82 -9.51
N PHE A 111 11.65 -2.97 -10.05
CA PHE A 111 11.54 -2.49 -11.41
C PHE A 111 12.21 -3.48 -12.37
N GLU A 112 11.40 -4.25 -13.10
CA GLU A 112 11.86 -4.91 -14.32
C GLU A 112 12.01 -3.86 -15.44
N ASP A 113 12.98 -4.06 -16.34
CA ASP A 113 13.49 -3.04 -17.29
C ASP A 113 12.39 -2.14 -17.91
N GLU A 114 12.69 -0.84 -18.02
CA GLU A 114 11.84 0.27 -18.50
C GLU A 114 10.75 0.81 -17.55
N GLY A 115 10.59 0.24 -16.35
CA GLY A 115 9.77 0.87 -15.30
C GLY A 115 8.26 0.67 -15.46
N HIS A 116 7.86 -0.27 -16.32
CA HIS A 116 6.48 -0.47 -16.76
C HIS A 116 5.52 -1.02 -15.69
N ASP A 117 6.00 -1.42 -14.50
CA ASP A 117 5.17 -2.10 -13.50
C ASP A 117 4.80 -1.26 -12.26
N ALA A 118 5.43 -0.11 -12.01
CA ALA A 118 5.15 0.65 -10.77
C ALA A 118 3.69 1.10 -10.66
N GLN A 119 3.04 1.47 -11.76
CA GLN A 119 1.64 1.86 -11.72
C GLN A 119 0.73 0.69 -11.31
N ALA A 120 0.94 -0.50 -11.89
CA ALA A 120 0.15 -1.68 -11.59
C ALA A 120 0.39 -2.13 -10.14
N GLN A 121 1.64 -2.15 -9.68
CA GLN A 121 1.96 -2.51 -8.30
C GLN A 121 1.42 -1.51 -7.27
N LEU A 122 1.42 -0.20 -7.55
CA LEU A 122 0.80 0.79 -6.66
C LEU A 122 -0.73 0.69 -6.66
N GLN A 123 -1.35 0.35 -7.79
CA GLN A 123 -2.79 0.04 -7.81
C GLN A 123 -3.10 -1.22 -6.99
N GLU A 124 -2.22 -2.22 -7.03
CA GLU A 124 -2.37 -3.44 -6.24
C GLU A 124 -2.20 -3.20 -4.73
N LEU A 125 -1.31 -2.27 -4.34
CA LEU A 125 -1.25 -1.77 -2.97
C LEU A 125 -2.61 -1.20 -2.54
N VAL A 126 -3.21 -0.31 -3.34
CA VAL A 126 -4.49 0.33 -3.02
C VAL A 126 -5.61 -0.70 -2.88
N LYS A 127 -5.66 -1.70 -3.77
CA LYS A 127 -6.60 -2.83 -3.63
C LYS A 127 -6.33 -3.62 -2.36
N SER A 128 -5.07 -3.89 -2.01
CA SER A 128 -4.71 -4.64 -0.80
C SER A 128 -5.12 -3.91 0.49
N LEU A 129 -4.97 -2.58 0.52
CA LEU A 129 -5.46 -1.74 1.61
C LEU A 129 -6.98 -1.87 1.78
N PHE A 130 -7.73 -1.88 0.67
CA PHE A 130 -9.18 -2.06 0.71
C PHE A 130 -9.58 -3.46 1.21
N HIS A 131 -8.97 -4.52 0.68
CA HIS A 131 -9.25 -5.89 1.12
C HIS A 131 -8.94 -6.11 2.61
N SER A 132 -8.00 -5.33 3.16
CA SER A 132 -7.60 -5.37 4.56
C SER A 132 -8.39 -4.41 5.47
N ASN A 133 -9.47 -3.82 4.97
CA ASN A 133 -10.36 -2.88 5.67
C ASN A 133 -9.64 -1.62 6.20
N LEU A 134 -8.55 -1.21 5.55
CA LEU A 134 -7.79 -0.01 5.93
C LEU A 134 -8.34 1.25 5.29
N ILE A 135 -9.04 1.13 4.16
CA ILE A 135 -9.60 2.24 3.39
C ILE A 135 -11.01 1.90 2.90
N THR A 136 -11.77 2.92 2.49
CA THR A 136 -13.11 2.76 1.91
C THR A 136 -13.06 2.45 0.41
N GLU A 137 -14.18 1.95 -0.14
CA GLU A 137 -14.33 1.74 -1.58
C GLU A 137 -14.15 3.05 -2.36
N ASP A 138 -14.71 4.16 -1.87
CA ASP A 138 -14.59 5.48 -2.51
C ASP A 138 -13.13 5.95 -2.57
N ALA A 139 -12.38 5.77 -1.47
CA ALA A 139 -10.96 6.09 -1.43
C ALA A 139 -10.16 5.24 -2.42
N LYS A 140 -10.46 3.94 -2.51
CA LYS A 140 -9.85 3.01 -3.47
C LYS A 140 -10.06 3.48 -4.91
N GLN A 141 -11.31 3.78 -5.30
CA GLN A 141 -11.65 4.19 -6.67
C GLN A 141 -10.98 5.51 -7.05
N ARG A 142 -11.01 6.50 -6.16
CA ARG A 142 -10.35 7.80 -6.36
C ARG A 142 -8.85 7.64 -6.63
N VAL A 143 -8.14 6.94 -5.73
CA VAL A 143 -6.69 6.80 -5.85
C VAL A 143 -6.30 5.96 -7.07
N ILE A 144 -7.03 4.88 -7.40
CA ILE A 144 -6.76 4.12 -8.63
C ILE A 144 -6.90 5.01 -9.86
N SER A 145 -7.92 5.87 -9.92
CA SER A 145 -8.11 6.79 -11.06
C SER A 145 -6.97 7.79 -11.19
N ASP A 146 -6.46 8.31 -10.07
CA ASP A 146 -5.31 9.23 -10.08
C ASP A 146 -4.01 8.53 -10.52
N LEU A 147 -3.78 7.30 -10.05
CA LEU A 147 -2.62 6.50 -10.46
C LEU A 147 -2.62 6.22 -11.97
N GLN A 148 -3.79 5.95 -12.57
CA GLN A 148 -3.94 5.81 -14.03
C GLN A 148 -3.55 7.09 -14.80
N ARG A 149 -3.59 8.26 -14.14
CA ARG A 149 -3.19 9.55 -14.70
C ARG A 149 -1.75 9.93 -14.36
N ASN A 150 -0.96 9.00 -13.84
CA ASN A 150 0.40 9.24 -13.33
C ASN A 150 0.47 10.28 -12.20
N CYS A 151 -0.56 10.33 -11.34
CA CYS A 151 -0.63 11.18 -10.16
C CYS A 151 -0.62 10.28 -8.90
N ALA A 152 0.42 10.39 -8.09
CA ALA A 152 0.60 9.60 -6.87
C ALA A 152 0.35 10.41 -5.58
N GLY A 153 0.07 11.72 -5.69
CA GLY A 153 -0.20 12.57 -4.53
C GLY A 153 -1.36 12.07 -3.67
N SER A 154 -2.46 11.63 -4.28
CA SER A 154 -3.61 11.11 -3.54
C SER A 154 -3.33 9.78 -2.84
N LEU A 155 -2.41 8.96 -3.36
CA LEU A 155 -1.91 7.77 -2.66
C LEU A 155 -1.10 8.15 -1.42
N ALA A 156 -0.18 9.11 -1.55
CA ALA A 156 0.63 9.58 -0.41
C ALA A 156 -0.25 10.16 0.71
N GLU A 157 -1.26 10.96 0.35
CA GLU A 157 -2.24 11.51 1.30
C GLU A 157 -3.07 10.42 1.97
N LEU A 158 -3.58 9.46 1.19
CA LEU A 158 -4.34 8.32 1.70
C LEU A 158 -3.52 7.51 2.71
N LEU A 159 -2.28 7.17 2.37
CA LEU A 159 -1.38 6.42 3.23
C LEU A 159 -1.11 7.15 4.55
N ARG A 160 -0.88 8.46 4.51
CA ARG A 160 -0.75 9.29 5.72
C ARG A 160 -2.01 9.27 6.59
N GLU A 161 -3.19 9.38 5.97
CA GLU A 161 -4.47 9.42 6.68
C GLU A 161 -4.82 8.12 7.41
N THR A 162 -4.22 7.00 7.00
CA THR A 162 -4.37 5.73 7.74
C THR A 162 -3.83 5.79 9.17
N LYS A 163 -2.88 6.70 9.45
CA LYS A 163 -2.12 6.76 10.71
C LYS A 163 -1.49 5.40 11.09
N ILE A 164 -1.11 4.62 10.07
CA ILE A 164 -0.43 3.33 10.19
C ILE A 164 1.01 3.51 9.68
N SER A 165 1.96 2.80 10.26
CA SER A 165 3.36 2.86 9.82
C SER A 165 3.51 2.35 8.39
N VAL A 166 4.08 3.17 7.51
CA VAL A 166 4.21 2.90 6.06
C VAL A 166 5.67 2.76 5.68
N LEU A 167 5.98 1.69 4.96
CA LEU A 167 7.25 1.50 4.25
C LEU A 167 6.96 1.12 2.80
N ILE A 168 7.48 1.90 1.86
CA ILE A 168 7.51 1.55 0.44
C ILE A 168 8.95 1.38 -0.01
N ILE A 169 9.25 0.27 -0.68
CA ILE A 169 10.59 -0.08 -1.14
C ILE A 169 10.55 -0.16 -2.65
N PHE A 170 11.43 0.58 -3.31
CA PHE A 170 11.66 0.53 -4.74
C PHE A 170 13.05 -0.05 -5.00
N GLU A 171 13.13 -1.15 -5.73
CA GLU A 171 14.39 -1.77 -6.12
C GLU A 171 14.63 -1.66 -7.62
N ASP A 172 15.91 -1.59 -7.99
CA ASP A 172 16.36 -1.44 -9.38
C ASP A 172 15.74 -0.26 -10.13
N VAL A 173 15.56 0.87 -9.43
CA VAL A 173 15.00 2.09 -10.02
C VAL A 173 15.84 2.50 -11.25
N PRO A 174 15.22 2.65 -12.44
CA PRO A 174 15.94 2.97 -13.67
C PRO A 174 16.50 4.39 -13.63
N LEU A 175 17.51 4.66 -14.47
CA LEU A 175 18.13 5.97 -14.59
C LEU A 175 17.10 7.07 -14.88
N LYS A 176 16.16 6.80 -15.79
CA LYS A 176 15.01 7.67 -16.04
C LYS A 176 13.91 7.32 -15.06
N THR A 177 13.86 8.06 -13.96
CA THR A 177 12.85 7.87 -12.91
C THR A 177 11.44 7.97 -13.50
N PRO A 178 10.56 6.98 -13.27
CA PRO A 178 9.18 7.05 -13.71
C PRO A 178 8.47 8.27 -13.11
N LYS A 179 7.68 8.98 -13.92
CA LYS A 179 6.96 10.19 -13.49
C LYS A 179 6.14 9.94 -12.22
N LEU A 180 5.47 8.79 -12.15
CA LEU A 180 4.66 8.38 -11.01
C LEU A 180 5.49 8.25 -9.73
N LEU A 181 6.70 7.70 -9.80
CA LEU A 181 7.62 7.62 -8.66
C LEU A 181 8.08 9.01 -8.23
N SER A 182 8.50 9.86 -9.17
CA SER A 182 8.90 11.23 -8.85
C SER A 182 7.77 12.03 -8.20
N ASP A 183 6.52 11.84 -8.65
CA ASP A 183 5.35 12.49 -8.06
C ASP A 183 5.05 11.97 -6.65
N LEU A 184 5.20 10.66 -6.42
CA LEU A 184 5.05 10.05 -5.10
C LEU A 184 6.09 10.62 -4.12
N LEU A 185 7.38 10.62 -4.50
CA LEU A 185 8.47 11.13 -3.66
C LEU A 185 8.25 12.60 -3.30
N ARG A 186 7.88 13.43 -4.28
CA ARG A 186 7.55 14.85 -4.05
C ARG A 186 6.37 15.01 -3.09
N SER A 187 5.37 14.16 -3.21
CA SER A 187 4.18 14.21 -2.35
C SER A 187 4.51 13.78 -0.93
N VAL A 188 5.30 12.71 -0.75
CA VAL A 188 5.79 12.26 0.56
C VAL A 188 6.64 13.34 1.23
N ASP A 189 7.53 14.01 0.50
CA ASP A 189 8.35 15.08 1.07
C ASP A 189 7.51 16.25 1.64
N LYS A 190 6.33 16.51 1.05
CA LYS A 190 5.40 17.55 1.52
C LYS A 190 4.54 17.13 2.71
N ILE A 191 4.47 15.84 3.04
CA ILE A 191 3.71 15.36 4.20
C ILE A 191 4.33 15.91 5.49
N GLN A 192 3.49 16.47 6.36
CA GLN A 192 3.90 16.85 7.71
C GLN A 192 4.10 15.62 8.58
N GLU A 193 5.16 15.65 9.38
CA GLU A 193 5.48 14.65 10.41
C GLU A 193 4.32 14.57 11.44
N ASN A 194 3.94 13.35 11.86
CA ASN A 194 2.72 13.09 12.63
C ASN A 194 2.85 11.95 13.66
N ASN A 195 4.07 11.66 14.13
CA ASN A 195 4.43 10.57 15.04
C ASN A 195 4.15 9.15 14.51
N VAL A 196 3.89 8.98 13.21
CA VAL A 196 3.75 7.67 12.57
C VAL A 196 4.80 7.53 11.47
N PRO A 197 5.65 6.49 11.52
CA PRO A 197 6.70 6.29 10.52
C PRO A 197 6.15 6.18 9.08
N PHE A 198 6.67 7.01 8.18
CA PHE A 198 6.44 6.96 6.74
C PHE A 198 7.79 6.96 6.01
N HIS A 199 8.20 5.78 5.58
CA HIS A 199 9.50 5.53 4.97
C HIS A 199 9.35 5.15 3.49
N VAL A 200 10.25 5.67 2.66
CA VAL A 200 10.42 5.27 1.28
C VAL A 200 11.89 4.93 1.05
N TYR A 201 12.18 3.69 0.68
CA TYR A 201 13.54 3.20 0.43
C TYR A 201 13.72 2.94 -1.07
N MET A 202 14.87 3.32 -1.61
CA MET A 202 15.18 3.16 -3.04
C MET A 202 16.57 2.56 -3.27
N ALA A 203 16.64 1.45 -4.01
CA ALA A 203 17.86 0.93 -4.61
C ALA A 203 17.98 1.39 -6.05
N THR A 204 19.17 1.83 -6.44
CA THR A 204 19.48 2.04 -7.85
C THR A 204 20.96 1.84 -8.14
N ARG A 205 21.29 1.76 -9.42
CA ARG A 205 22.68 1.81 -9.92
C ARG A 205 23.18 3.25 -10.07
N TYR A 206 22.27 4.23 -10.10
CA TYR A 206 22.54 5.58 -10.58
C TYR A 206 22.41 6.62 -9.48
N GLN A 207 23.44 7.43 -9.28
CA GLN A 207 23.42 8.50 -8.28
C GLN A 207 22.39 9.61 -8.62
N THR A 208 22.15 9.86 -9.91
CA THR A 208 21.39 11.01 -10.42
C THR A 208 19.87 10.84 -10.34
N VAL A 209 19.35 9.69 -9.90
CA VAL A 209 17.90 9.42 -9.78
C VAL A 209 17.20 10.46 -8.88
N LEU A 210 17.92 10.98 -7.88
CA LEU A 210 17.41 12.01 -6.98
C LEU A 210 17.67 13.45 -7.40
N GLU A 211 18.60 13.71 -8.32
CA GLU A 211 18.87 15.09 -8.78
C GLU A 211 17.65 15.71 -9.47
N ASN A 212 16.73 14.85 -9.95
CA ASN A 212 15.45 15.23 -10.54
C ASN A 212 14.33 15.45 -9.50
N VAL A 213 14.57 15.17 -8.22
CA VAL A 213 13.64 15.35 -7.12
C VAL A 213 14.22 16.43 -6.21
N GLU A 214 13.74 17.67 -6.34
CA GLU A 214 14.16 18.83 -5.54
C GLU A 214 13.80 18.69 -4.03
N SER A 215 14.33 17.67 -3.34
CA SER A 215 14.08 17.44 -1.92
C SER A 215 15.36 17.61 -1.12
N LYS A 216 15.31 18.55 -0.16
CA LYS A 216 16.43 18.90 0.73
C LYS A 216 16.64 17.89 1.88
N LYS A 217 15.81 16.84 1.99
CA LYS A 217 15.79 15.89 3.13
C LYS A 217 16.08 14.44 2.73
N ILE A 218 16.75 14.19 1.61
CA ILE A 218 17.06 12.82 1.18
C ILE A 218 18.38 12.36 1.82
N SER A 219 18.34 11.23 2.53
CA SER A 219 19.56 10.58 3.01
C SER A 219 20.09 9.68 1.89
N SER A 220 21.19 10.09 1.25
CA SER A 220 21.80 9.38 0.13
C SER A 220 23.06 8.66 0.59
N TYR A 221 23.13 7.35 0.32
CA TYR A 221 24.27 6.51 0.64
C TYR A 221 24.82 5.86 -0.61
N ARG A 222 26.13 5.99 -0.79
CA ARG A 222 26.89 5.25 -1.79
C ARG A 222 27.33 3.92 -1.20
N SER A 223 26.98 2.84 -1.87
CA SER A 223 27.44 1.49 -1.57
C SER A 223 28.47 1.00 -2.56
#